data_AF-A0A133XR69-F1
#
_entry.id   AF-A0A133XR69-F1
#
_cell.length_a   1.000
_cell.length_b   1.000
_cell.length_c   1.000
_cell.angle_alpha   90.00
_cell.angle_beta   90.00
_cell.angle_gamma   90.00
#
_symmetry.space_group_name_H-M   'P 1'
#
loop_
_entity.id
_entity.type
_entity.pdbx_description
1 polymer ?
#
loop_
_entity_poly.entity_id
_entity_poly.type
_entity_poly.pdbx_seq_one_letter_code
_entity_poly.pdbx_strand_id
1 'polypeptide(L)' 'MDLYERGDQLFDIIEPYIIMLTKADKDGYCYKLKDNAPQEVIEADKEYRSFAKDLEPIR' A
#
# COMPACT_ATOMS: atom_id res chain seq x y z
N MET A 1 -18.81 1.43 -4.14
CA MET A 1 -17.75 0.47 -3.81
C MET A 1 -17.11 0.99 -2.55
N ASP A 2 -17.03 0.18 -1.51
CA ASP A 2 -16.48 0.61 -0.23
C ASP A 2 -14.98 0.87 -0.38
N LEU A 3 -14.47 1.99 0.14
CA LEU A 3 -13.03 2.28 0.11
C LEU A 3 -12.24 1.25 0.92
N TYR A 4 -12.87 0.66 1.95
CA TYR A 4 -12.27 -0.46 2.70
C TYR A 4 -12.14 -1.71 1.83
N GLU A 5 -13.20 -2.12 1.12
CA GLU A 5 -13.14 -3.27 0.18
C GLU A 5 -12.11 -3.05 -0.93
N ARG A 6 -12.00 -1.81 -1.46
CA ARG A 6 -10.99 -1.48 -2.46
C ARG A 6 -9.57 -1.50 -1.88
N GLY A 7 -9.42 -1.03 -0.64
CA GLY A 7 -8.17 -1.10 0.10
C GLY A 7 -7.67 -2.54 0.23
N ASP A 8 -8.54 -3.45 0.66
CA ASP A 8 -8.21 -4.87 0.81
C ASP A 8 -7.80 -5.51 -0.53
N GLN A 9 -8.56 -5.27 -1.60
CA GLN A 9 -8.24 -5.77 -2.94
C GLN A 9 -6.87 -5.29 -3.46
N LEU A 10 -6.55 -4.02 -3.22
CA LEU A 10 -5.25 -3.47 -3.62
C LEU A 10 -4.14 -4.04 -2.75
N PHE A 11 -4.38 -4.19 -1.44
CA PHE A 11 -3.41 -4.76 -0.53
C PHE A 11 -3.06 -6.21 -0.88
N ASP A 12 -4.03 -7.04 -1.27
CA ASP A 12 -3.81 -8.41 -1.75
C ASP A 12 -2.86 -8.47 -2.95
N ILE A 13 -2.91 -7.48 -3.84
CA ILE A 13 -2.01 -7.37 -5.01
C ILE A 13 -0.60 -6.94 -4.57
N ILE A 14 -0.52 -6.02 -3.61
CA ILE A 14 0.74 -5.40 -3.18
C ILE A 14 1.51 -6.29 -2.21
N GLU A 15 0.84 -6.95 -1.27
CA GLU A 15 1.40 -7.73 -0.16
C GLU A 15 2.56 -8.66 -0.56
N PRO A 16 2.47 -9.47 -1.64
CA PRO A 16 3.54 -10.38 -2.03
C PRO A 16 4.84 -9.68 -2.43
N TYR A 17 4.76 -8.39 -2.74
CA TYR A 17 5.86 -7.55 -3.18
C TYR A 17 6.31 -6.54 -2.13
N ILE A 18 5.78 -6.61 -0.91
CA ILE A 18 6.18 -5.73 0.17
C ILE A 18 7.51 -6.18 0.80
N ILE A 19 8.37 -5.22 1.11
CA ILE A 19 9.50 -5.31 2.02
C ILE A 19 9.25 -4.37 3.19
N MET A 20 9.20 -4.91 4.40
CA MET A 20 9.05 -4.14 5.63
C MET A 20 10.30 -3.28 5.89
N LEU A 21 10.09 -2.04 6.27
CA LEU A 21 11.14 -1.09 6.63
C LEU A 21 11.21 -0.94 8.15
N THR A 22 12.43 -0.71 8.66
CA THR A 22 12.66 -0.40 10.08
C THR A 22 12.26 1.02 10.46
N LYS A 23 12.12 1.91 9.46
CA LYS A 23 11.65 3.28 9.61
C LYS A 23 10.60 3.57 8.56
N ALA A 24 9.57 4.32 8.94
CA ALA A 24 8.59 4.83 8.01
C ALA A 24 9.25 5.69 6.92
N ASP A 25 8.69 5.64 5.72
CA ASP A 25 9.07 6.55 4.64
C ASP A 25 8.54 7.97 4.88
N LYS A 26 8.77 8.86 3.91
CA LYS A 26 8.30 10.27 3.96
C LYS A 26 6.78 10.40 4.11
N ASP A 27 6.05 9.36 3.73
CA ASP A 27 4.60 9.31 3.72
C ASP A 27 4.04 8.59 4.95
N GLY A 28 4.89 8.07 5.84
CA GLY A 28 4.49 7.37 7.06
C GLY A 28 4.35 5.85 6.91
N TYR A 29 4.65 5.29 5.72
CA TYR A 29 4.52 3.85 5.49
C TYR A 29 5.78 3.10 5.90
N CYS A 30 5.62 2.05 6.71
CA CYS A 30 6.72 1.18 7.15
C CYS A 30 7.06 0.07 6.15
N TYR A 31 6.84 0.33 4.85
CA TYR A 31 7.08 -0.65 3.81
C TYR A 31 7.46 0.00 2.48
N LYS A 32 8.15 -0.78 1.64
CA LYS A 32 8.40 -0.45 0.23
C LYS A 32 8.13 -1.66 -0.66
N LEU A 33 7.93 -1.44 -1.96
CA LEU A 33 7.86 -2.52 -2.94
C LEU A 33 9.25 -3.11 -3.23
N LYS A 34 9.30 -4.39 -3.61
CA LYS A 34 10.49 -5.05 -4.18
C LYS A 34 10.89 -4.35 -5.47
N ASP A 35 12.19 -4.29 -5.75
CA ASP A 35 12.74 -3.61 -6.94
C ASP A 35 12.26 -4.24 -8.28
N ASN A 36 11.79 -5.48 -8.24
CA ASN A 36 11.24 -6.22 -9.39
C ASN A 36 9.70 -6.28 -9.43
N ALA A 37 9.02 -5.45 -8.64
CA ALA A 37 7.56 -5.41 -8.65
C ALA A 37 7.03 -5.06 -10.06
N PRO A 38 6.03 -5.79 -10.58
CA PRO A 38 5.45 -5.50 -11.88
C PRO A 38 4.70 -4.18 -11.86
N GLN A 39 4.49 -3.59 -13.05
CA GLN A 39 3.83 -2.28 -13.19
C GLN A 39 2.45 -2.24 -12.52
N GLU A 40 1.67 -3.33 -12.62
CA GLU A 40 0.36 -3.47 -11.98
C GLU A 40 0.41 -3.27 -10.46
N VAL A 41 1.44 -3.82 -9.80
CA VAL A 41 1.65 -3.69 -8.36
C VAL A 41 2.08 -2.27 -7.99
N ILE A 42 2.88 -1.62 -8.84
CA ILE A 42 3.27 -0.21 -8.65
C ILE A 42 2.07 0.71 -8.77
N GLU A 43 1.16 0.44 -9.69
CA GLU A 43 -0.09 1.21 -9.85
C GLU A 43 -1.04 0.96 -8.68
N ALA A 44 -1.17 -0.30 -8.25
CA ALA A 44 -1.95 -0.65 -7.06
C ALA A 44 -1.43 0.05 -5.79
N ASP A 45 -0.11 0.06 -5.57
CA ASP A 45 0.52 0.75 -4.42
C ASP A 45 0.25 2.26 -4.45
N LYS A 46 0.34 2.91 -5.63
CA LYS A 46 0.00 4.33 -5.77
C LYS A 46 -1.46 4.60 -5.46
N GLU A 47 -2.36 3.76 -5.96
CA GLU A 47 -3.80 3.89 -5.70
C GLU A 47 -4.09 3.69 -4.22
N TYR A 48 -3.60 2.61 -3.62
CA TYR A 48 -3.77 2.30 -2.20
C TYR A 48 -3.27 3.47 -1.33
N ARG A 49 -2.04 3.95 -1.57
CA ARG A 49 -1.45 5.04 -0.80
C ARG A 49 -2.17 6.38 -0.95
N SER A 50 -2.95 6.58 -2.02
CA SER A 50 -3.67 7.83 -2.29
C SER A 50 -4.85 8.06 -1.35
N PHE A 51 -5.45 7.00 -0.82
CA PHE A 51 -6.63 7.08 0.05
C PHE A 51 -6.49 6.32 1.37
N ALA A 52 -5.51 5.42 1.52
CA ALA A 52 -5.33 4.63 2.75
C ALA A 52 -5.09 5.50 4.00
N LYS A 53 -4.46 6.67 3.84
CA LYS A 53 -4.30 7.64 4.94
C LYS A 53 -5.61 8.18 5.48
N ASP A 54 -6.64 8.25 4.64
CA ASP A 54 -7.96 8.76 5.00
C ASP A 54 -8.85 7.65 5.61
N LEU A 55 -8.44 6.38 5.48
CA LEU A 55 -9.11 5.23 6.08
C LEU A 55 -8.73 5.02 7.55
N GLU A 56 -7.60 5.57 8.02
CA GLU A 56 -7.18 5.46 9.41
C GLU A 56 -7.22 6.81 10.15
N PRO A 57 -8.13 7.01 11.14
CA PRO A 57 -7.71 7.36 12.47
C PRO A 57 -7.32 6.04 13.16
N ILE A 58 -6.01 5.86 13.39
CA ILE A 58 -5.41 4.76 14.16
C ILE A 58 -6.40 4.19 15.20
N ARG A 59 -6.76 2.91 15.06
CA ARG A 59 -7.34 2.15 16.18
C ARG A 59 -6.24 1.66 17.09
#